data_AF-A0A821MI03-F1
#
_entry.id   AF-A0A821MI03-F1
#
_cell.length_a   1.000
_cell.length_b   1.000
_cell.length_c   1.000
_cell.angle_alpha   90.00
_cell.angle_beta   90.00
_cell.angle_gamma   90.00
#
_symmetry.space_group_name_H-M   'P 1'
#
loop_
_entity.id
_entity.type
_entity.pdbx_description
1 polymer ?
#
loop_
_entity_poly.entity_id
_entity_poly.type
_entity_poly.pdbx_seq_one_letter_code
_entity_poly.pdbx_strand_id
1 'polypeptide(L)'
;MSNLNRVDPPCVPYLGLYLSDLTFIEESSQDISENLINFSKMRMKTHIIHEVHRFQSTPYKIKHNPRVCAYLLDRSRLLTEDQCYILSLKLEPRTSRVGIPGLGVQ
;
A
#
# COMPACT_ATOMS: atom_id res chain seq x y z
N MET A 1 4.40 -0.29 -16.04
CA MET A 1 3.39 -1.22 -15.47
C MET A 1 3.50 -2.61 -16.14
N SER A 2 4.56 -3.38 -15.88
CA SER A 2 4.90 -4.57 -16.71
C SER A 2 4.70 -5.95 -16.06
N ASN A 3 4.41 -6.07 -14.76
CA ASN A 3 4.34 -7.39 -14.10
C ASN A 3 2.94 -7.86 -13.66
N LEU A 4 1.93 -6.98 -13.57
CA LEU A 4 0.61 -7.37 -13.08
C LEU A 4 -0.31 -7.96 -14.16
N ASN A 5 -0.06 -7.62 -15.43
CA ASN A 5 -0.78 -8.16 -16.59
C ASN A 5 -0.54 -9.66 -16.85
N ARG A 6 0.30 -10.32 -16.05
CA ARG A 6 0.68 -11.74 -16.19
C ARG A 6 0.28 -12.61 -15.00
N VAL A 7 -0.39 -12.04 -14.00
CA VAL A 7 -0.79 -12.78 -12.79
C VAL A 7 -2.27 -13.12 -12.90
N ASP A 8 -2.58 -14.41 -12.95
CA ASP A 8 -3.96 -14.88 -12.88
C ASP A 8 -4.47 -14.83 -11.42
N PRO A 9 -5.73 -14.40 -11.18
CA PRO A 9 -6.35 -14.46 -9.86
C PRO A 9 -6.35 -15.89 -9.27
N PRO A 10 -6.35 -16.06 -7.92
CA PRO A 10 -6.54 -15.04 -6.90
C PRO A 10 -5.22 -14.33 -6.52
N CYS A 11 -5.20 -13.00 -6.61
CA CYS A 11 -4.11 -12.18 -6.07
C CYS A 11 -4.67 -10.87 -5.46
N VAL A 12 -3.98 -10.33 -4.45
CA VAL A 12 -4.29 -9.00 -3.90
C VAL A 12 -3.26 -7.99 -4.41
N PRO A 13 -3.58 -7.17 -5.43
CA PRO A 13 -2.66 -6.17 -5.95
C PRO A 13 -2.51 -4.98 -5.00
N TYR A 14 -1.39 -4.25 -5.10
CA TYR A 14 -1.18 -3.02 -4.33
C TYR A 14 -2.08 -1.89 -4.87
N LEU A 15 -3.12 -1.55 -4.11
CA LEU A 15 -4.15 -0.58 -4.51
C LEU A 15 -3.58 0.82 -4.80
N GLY A 16 -2.49 1.20 -4.12
CA GLY A 16 -1.87 2.51 -4.28
C GLY A 16 -1.46 2.85 -5.72
N LEU A 17 -1.08 1.86 -6.54
CA LEU A 17 -0.73 2.08 -7.95
C LEU A 17 -1.94 2.55 -8.76
N TYR A 18 -3.07 1.85 -8.63
CA TYR A 18 -4.31 2.23 -9.33
C TYR A 18 -4.84 3.58 -8.87
N LEU A 19 -4.73 3.88 -7.57
CA LEU A 19 -5.13 5.18 -7.02
C LEU A 19 -4.27 6.29 -7.60
N SER A 20 -2.96 6.11 -7.71
CA SER A 20 -2.07 7.08 -8.36
C SER A 20 -2.45 7.32 -9.83
N ASP A 21 -2.74 6.27 -10.59
CA ASP A 21 -3.15 6.41 -11.99
C ASP A 21 -4.51 7.11 -12.14
N LEU A 22 -5.47 6.81 -11.26
CA LEU A 22 -6.76 7.51 -11.23
C LEU A 22 -6.60 8.98 -10.87
N THR A 23 -5.77 9.32 -9.88
CA THR A 23 -5.44 10.70 -9.54
C THR A 23 -4.81 11.43 -10.73
N PHE A 24 -3.85 10.81 -11.41
CA PHE A 24 -3.22 11.39 -12.59
C PHE A 24 -4.23 11.66 -13.72
N ILE A 25 -5.14 10.72 -13.98
CA ILE A 25 -6.22 10.92 -14.96
C ILE A 25 -7.12 12.07 -14.54
N GLU A 26 -7.47 12.14 -13.25
CA GLU A 26 -8.34 13.18 -12.70
C GLU A 26 -7.78 14.59 -12.91
N GLU A 27 -6.49 14.75 -12.64
CA GLU A 27 -5.78 16.03 -12.75
C GLU A 27 -5.48 16.43 -14.19
N SER A 28 -5.43 15.48 -15.13
CA SER A 28 -5.02 15.74 -16.52
C SER A 28 -6.01 16.60 -17.32
N SER A 29 -7.30 16.57 -16.99
CA SER A 29 -8.36 17.26 -17.75
C SER A 29 -9.69 17.31 -16.99
N GLN A 30 -10.60 18.21 -17.36
CA GLN A 30 -11.94 18.29 -16.78
C GLN A 30 -12.86 17.17 -17.29
N ASP A 31 -13.81 16.74 -16.47
CA ASP A 31 -14.84 15.75 -16.84
C ASP A 31 -15.81 16.28 -17.91
N ILE A 32 -16.02 17.60 -17.93
CA ILE A 32 -16.82 18.30 -18.93
C ILE A 32 -15.93 19.34 -19.59
N SER A 33 -15.88 19.34 -20.92
CA SER A 33 -15.18 20.32 -21.73
C SER A 33 -16.15 20.85 -22.77
N GLU A 34 -16.23 22.17 -22.93
CA GLU A 34 -17.14 22.82 -23.90
C GLU A 34 -18.60 22.35 -23.79
N ASN A 35 -19.08 22.16 -22.56
CA ASN A 35 -20.43 21.65 -22.25
C ASN A 35 -20.71 20.21 -22.75
N LEU A 36 -19.66 19.44 -23.09
CA LEU A 36 -19.71 18.04 -23.48
C LEU A 36 -18.93 17.17 -22.49
N ILE A 37 -19.39 15.93 -22.29
CA ILE A 37 -18.73 14.97 -21.42
C ILE A 37 -17.46 14.44 -22.10
N ASN A 38 -16.35 14.42 -21.36
CA ASN A 38 -15.09 13.85 -21.82
C ASN A 38 -15.10 12.32 -21.69
N PHE A 39 -15.68 11.65 -22.70
CA PHE A 39 -15.73 10.18 -22.75
C PHE A 39 -14.35 9.52 -22.83
N SER A 40 -13.33 10.22 -23.31
CA SER A 40 -11.95 9.71 -23.34
C SER A 40 -11.44 9.50 -21.92
N LYS A 41 -11.57 10.53 -21.06
CA LYS A 41 -11.22 10.46 -19.64
C LYS A 41 -12.01 9.36 -18.92
N MET A 42 -13.32 9.27 -19.19
CA MET A 42 -14.17 8.22 -18.61
C MET A 42 -13.72 6.82 -19.01
N ARG A 43 -13.38 6.59 -20.28
CA ARG A 43 -12.86 5.31 -20.75
C ARG A 43 -11.56 4.91 -20.04
N MET A 44 -10.67 5.86 -19.79
CA MET A 44 -9.42 5.60 -19.07
C MET A 44 -9.68 5.19 -17.62
N LYS A 45 -10.56 5.91 -16.89
CA LYS A 45 -10.97 5.54 -15.53
C LYS A 45 -11.59 4.13 -15.50
N THR A 46 -12.52 3.86 -16.41
CA THR A 46 -13.22 2.57 -16.51
C THR A 46 -12.24 1.42 -16.76
N HIS A 47 -11.20 1.61 -17.56
CA HIS A 47 -10.19 0.58 -17.80
C HIS A 47 -9.51 0.13 -16.49
N ILE A 48 -9.10 1.08 -15.66
CA ILE A 48 -8.48 0.82 -14.35
C ILE A 48 -9.46 0.11 -13.42
N ILE A 49 -10.70 0.58 -13.36
CA ILE A 49 -11.75 -0.03 -12.51
C ILE A 49 -12.01 -1.48 -12.90
N HIS A 50 -12.05 -1.79 -14.20
CA HIS A 50 -12.20 -3.17 -14.66
C HIS A 50 -11.04 -4.06 -14.26
N GLU A 51 -9.81 -3.53 -14.23
CA GLU A 51 -8.66 -4.29 -13.78
C GLU A 51 -8.76 -4.63 -12.28
N VAL A 52 -9.17 -3.68 -11.44
CA VAL A 52 -9.42 -3.93 -10.01
C VAL A 52 -10.51 -5.00 -9.83
N HIS A 53 -11.61 -4.90 -10.58
CA HIS A 53 -12.71 -5.86 -10.50
C HIS A 53 -12.28 -7.27 -10.92
N ARG A 54 -11.39 -7.41 -11.91
CA ARG A 54 -10.83 -8.71 -12.34
C ARG A 54 -10.23 -9.47 -11.16
N PHE A 55 -9.44 -8.80 -10.32
CA PHE A 55 -8.77 -9.43 -9.17
C PHE A 55 -9.70 -9.70 -7.98
N GLN A 56 -10.82 -8.99 -7.87
CA GLN A 56 -11.85 -9.24 -6.86
C GLN A 56 -12.76 -10.43 -7.18
N SER A 57 -12.86 -10.81 -8.46
CA SER A 57 -13.80 -11.84 -8.92
C SER A 57 -13.48 -13.26 -8.45
N THR A 58 -12.22 -13.56 -8.14
CA THR A 58 -11.78 -14.93 -7.80
C THR A 58 -11.32 -14.97 -6.34
N PRO A 59 -12.06 -15.67 -5.45
CA PRO A 59 -11.66 -15.79 -4.06
C PRO A 59 -10.52 -16.80 -3.89
N TYR A 60 -9.73 -16.62 -2.82
CA TYR A 60 -8.76 -17.63 -2.40
C TYR A 60 -9.45 -18.91 -1.91
N LYS A 61 -8.90 -20.07 -2.28
CA LYS A 61 -9.35 -21.39 -1.78
C LYS A 61 -8.76 -21.70 -0.39
N ILE A 62 -8.87 -20.76 0.54
CA ILE A 62 -8.38 -20.88 1.93
C ILE A 62 -9.58 -21.02 2.85
N LYS A 63 -9.54 -22.00 3.78
CA LYS A 63 -10.61 -22.20 4.75
C LYS A 63 -10.57 -21.11 5.82
N HIS A 64 -11.72 -20.52 6.10
CA HIS A 64 -11.87 -19.54 7.17
C HIS A 64 -11.64 -20.20 8.55
N ASN A 65 -10.74 -19.62 9.35
CA ASN A 65 -10.51 -20.02 10.74
C ASN A 65 -10.88 -18.86 11.68
N PRO A 66 -12.03 -18.95 12.39
CA PRO A 66 -12.51 -17.86 13.24
C PRO A 66 -11.52 -17.43 14.32
N ARG A 67 -10.74 -18.38 14.89
CA ARG A 67 -9.77 -18.06 15.95
C ARG A 67 -8.60 -17.25 15.42
N VAL A 68 -8.10 -17.61 14.24
CA VAL A 68 -7.00 -16.88 13.58
C VAL A 68 -7.48 -15.49 13.16
N CYS A 69 -8.67 -15.39 12.56
CA CYS A 69 -9.24 -14.10 12.17
C CYS A 69 -9.48 -13.18 13.39
N ALA A 70 -10.01 -13.71 14.50
CA ALA A 70 -10.19 -12.94 15.72
C ALA A 70 -8.86 -12.42 16.29
N TYR A 71 -7.81 -13.25 16.27
CA TYR A 71 -6.47 -12.84 16.69
C TYR A 71 -5.89 -11.73 15.80
N LEU A 72 -6.02 -11.85 14.47
CA LEU A 72 -5.49 -10.86 13.52
C LEU A 72 -6.26 -9.53 13.54
N LEU A 73 -7.55 -9.56 13.89
CA LEU A 73 -8.43 -8.38 13.92
C LEU A 73 -8.48 -7.69 15.29
N ASP A 74 -7.79 -8.23 16.30
CA ASP A 74 -7.73 -7.65 17.65
C ASP A 74 -6.91 -6.35 17.67
N ARG A 75 -7.63 -5.23 17.62
CA ARG A 75 -7.03 -3.89 17.63
C ARG A 75 -6.38 -3.50 18.97
N SER A 76 -6.65 -4.22 20.06
CA SER A 76 -6.02 -3.93 21.35
C SER A 76 -4.51 -4.21 21.36
N ARG A 77 -4.03 -4.99 20.37
CA ARG A 77 -2.62 -5.36 20.20
C ARG A 77 -1.85 -4.40 19.30
N LEU A 78 -2.51 -3.39 18.72
CA LEU A 78 -1.87 -2.42 17.84
C LEU A 78 -1.04 -1.45 18.66
N LEU A 79 0.23 -1.34 18.29
CA LEU A 79 1.15 -0.35 18.81
C LEU A 79 1.17 0.85 17.88
N THR A 80 1.23 2.06 18.44
CA THR A 80 1.50 3.26 17.65
C THR A 80 2.94 3.27 17.17
N GLU A 81 3.24 4.08 16.16
CA GLU A 81 4.60 4.28 15.66
C GLU A 81 5.57 4.68 16.79
N ASP A 82 5.16 5.62 17.64
CA ASP A 82 5.93 6.05 18.80
C ASP A 82 6.21 4.92 19.80
N GLN A 83 5.21 4.08 20.08
CA GLN A 83 5.36 2.93 20.97
C GLN A 83 6.34 1.90 20.38
N CYS A 84 6.19 1.58 19.09
CA CYS A 84 7.11 0.71 18.36
C CYS A 84 8.55 1.25 18.42
N TYR A 85 8.73 2.54 18.18
CA TYR A 85 10.04 3.18 18.22
C TYR A 85 10.68 3.14 19.62
N ILE A 86 9.92 3.47 20.67
CA ILE A 86 10.39 3.39 22.06
C ILE A 86 10.77 1.95 22.43
N LEU A 87 9.96 0.96 22.04
CA LEU A 87 10.28 -0.46 22.30
C LEU A 87 11.53 -0.90 21.53
N SER A 88 11.68 -0.48 20.28
CA SER A 88 12.89 -0.73 19.49
C SER A 88 14.13 -0.20 20.20
N LEU A 89 14.09 1.04 20.71
CA LEU A 89 15.21 1.65 21.44
C LEU A 89 15.52 0.97 22.78
N LYS A 90 14.52 0.37 23.44
CA LYS A 90 14.72 -0.41 24.66
C LYS A 90 15.44 -1.73 24.38
N LEU A 91 15.12 -2.38 23.25
CA LEU A 91 15.74 -3.63 22.83
C LEU A 91 17.17 -3.40 22.30
N GLU A 92 17.34 -2.37 21.49
CA GLU A 92 18.64 -1.96 20.93
C GLU A 92 18.88 -0.47 21.22
N PRO A 93 19.49 -0.15 22.38
CA PRO A 93 19.83 1.22 22.72
C PRO A 93 20.80 1.79 21.69
N ARG A 94 20.58 3.04 21.26
CA ARG A 94 21.52 3.74 20.40
C ARG A 94 22.88 3.72 21.08
N THR A 95 23.88 3.16 20.41
CA THR A 95 25.27 3.29 20.85
C THR A 95 25.54 4.78 20.93
N SER A 96 25.71 5.31 22.14
CA SER A 96 26.39 6.58 22.31
C SER A 96 27.67 6.42 21.51
N ARG A 97 27.94 7.34 20.58
CA ARG A 97 29.31 7.52 20.11
C ARG A 97 30.11 7.83 21.37
N VAL A 98 30.58 6.80 22.05
CA VAL A 98 31.68 6.88 23.00
C VAL A 98 32.78 7.40 22.11
N GLY A 99 32.99 8.72 22.16
CA GLY A 99 34.19 9.32 21.62
C GLY A 99 35.32 8.51 22.22
N ILE A 100 36.03 7.78 21.36
CA ILE A 100 37.23 7.06 21.75
C ILE A 100 38.16 8.14 22.30
N PRO A 101 38.42 8.21 23.63
CA PRO A 101 39.39 9.13 24.16
C PRO A 101 40.74 8.45 23.98
N GLY A 102 41.46 8.83 22.92
CA GLY A 102 42.82 8.36 22.69
C GLY A 102 43.01 7.62 21.38
N LEU A 103 43.21 8.38 20.32
CA LEU A 103 44.16 8.06 19.25
C LEU A 103 44.74 9.38 18.78
N GLY A 104 45.51 10.00 19.67
CA GLY A 104 46.63 10.81 19.23
C GLY A 104 47.75 9.85 18.87
N VAL A 105 48.05 9.73 17.58
CA VAL A 105 49.39 9.39 17.11
C VAL A 105 49.66 10.24 15.87
N GLN A 106 50.47 11.29 16.12
CA GLN A 106 51.29 12.12 15.22
C GLN A 106 50.66 12.64 13.91
#